data_AF-A0A453GTW7-F1
#
_entry.id   AF-A0A453GTW7-F1
#
_cell.length_a   1.000
_cell.length_b   1.000
_cell.length_c   1.000
_cell.angle_alpha   90.00
_cell.angle_beta   90.00
_cell.angle_gamma   90.00
#
_symmetry.space_group_name_H-M   'P 1'
#
loop_
_entity.id
_entity.type
_entity.pdbx_description
1 polymer ?
#
loop_
_entity_poly.entity_id
_entity_poly.type
_entity_poly.pdbx_seq_one_letter_code
_entity_poly.pdbx_strand_id
1 'polypeptide(L)'
;MKSLCISKSSSFSCRGVITGDPYIPMNVVGVPDEVARRMSVQERVTDYNIAQLQGMMDRGLCLTHEDANSITHSLDVGKANKKRTILKVGETVNRRILDGDAVFVNRPPSTDKHSVQAMYVRVHTDHTIKINPLICGPLGADFDGDCVHIFFPRSVSARAEAIELFTVEKQLVSSHNAKLNFQLKNDCLLALKKMSARK
;
A
#
# COMPACT_ATOMS: atom_id res chain seq x y z
N MET A 1 27.73 -9.46 12.65
CA MET A 1 27.71 -9.43 11.16
C MET A 1 26.43 -10.00 10.55
N LYS A 2 25.85 -11.11 11.05
CA LYS A 2 24.61 -11.69 10.47
C LYS A 2 23.41 -10.73 10.45
N SER A 3 23.26 -9.85 11.43
CA SER A 3 22.09 -8.96 11.54
C SER A 3 21.95 -7.97 10.38
N LEU A 4 23.03 -7.30 9.95
CA LEU A 4 22.93 -6.28 8.88
C LEU A 4 22.69 -6.89 7.49
N CYS A 5 23.15 -8.11 7.24
CA CYS A 5 22.98 -8.77 5.94
C CYS A 5 21.63 -9.51 5.83
N ILE A 6 21.09 -10.01 6.94
CA ILE A 6 19.82 -10.77 6.98
C ILE A 6 18.62 -9.84 7.22
N SER A 7 18.80 -8.76 7.99
CA SER A 7 17.73 -7.84 8.34
C SER A 7 18.20 -6.39 8.28
N LYS A 8 17.52 -5.55 7.50
CA LYS A 8 17.80 -4.12 7.41
C LYS A 8 16.50 -3.33 7.57
N SER A 9 16.58 -2.20 8.27
CA SER A 9 15.46 -1.27 8.31
C SER A 9 15.22 -0.67 6.91
N SER A 10 13.94 -0.57 6.54
CA SER A 10 13.53 0.02 5.26
C SER A 10 13.09 1.47 5.45
N SER A 11 13.60 2.37 4.62
CA SER A 11 13.22 3.78 4.65
C SER A 11 11.81 4.05 4.12
N PHE A 12 11.25 3.16 3.30
CA PHE A 12 9.93 3.31 2.66
C PHE A 12 8.93 2.33 3.24
N SER A 13 8.71 2.44 4.54
CA SER A 13 7.76 1.62 5.27
C SER A 13 7.06 2.42 6.35
N CYS A 14 5.82 2.06 6.68
CA CYS A 14 5.14 2.57 7.85
C CYS A 14 4.65 1.44 8.73
N ARG A 15 4.46 1.75 10.01
CA ARG A 15 3.82 0.88 10.98
C ARG A 15 2.64 1.63 11.57
N GLY A 16 1.48 0.99 11.64
CA GLY A 16 0.27 1.59 12.21
C GLY A 16 -0.63 0.54 12.84
N VAL A 17 -1.47 0.99 13.78
CA VAL A 17 -2.51 0.19 14.41
C VAL A 17 -3.61 -0.09 13.39
N ILE A 18 -4.13 -1.31 13.36
CA ILE A 18 -5.21 -1.70 12.45
C ILE A 18 -6.60 -1.49 13.05
N THR A 19 -7.54 -1.16 12.18
CA THR A 19 -8.97 -1.08 12.48
C THR A 19 -9.77 -1.80 11.39
N GLY A 20 -10.81 -2.52 11.78
CA GLY A 20 -11.65 -3.27 10.85
C GLY A 20 -12.65 -2.35 10.15
N ASP A 21 -12.65 -2.35 8.83
CA ASP A 21 -13.67 -1.68 8.02
C ASP A 21 -14.31 -2.70 7.06
N PRO A 22 -15.59 -3.06 7.25
CA PRO A 22 -16.26 -4.04 6.39
C PRO A 22 -16.66 -3.47 5.02
N TYR A 23 -16.64 -2.15 4.82
CA TYR A 23 -17.05 -1.50 3.57
C TYR A 23 -15.92 -1.40 2.53
N ILE A 24 -14.67 -1.60 2.95
CA ILE A 24 -13.55 -1.69 2.03
C ILE A 24 -13.42 -3.10 1.46
N PRO A 25 -13.08 -3.27 0.18
CA PRO A 25 -12.89 -4.59 -0.40
C PRO A 25 -11.64 -5.25 0.19
N MET A 26 -11.57 -6.58 0.13
CA MET A 26 -10.49 -7.37 0.75
C MET A 26 -9.10 -7.08 0.18
N ASN A 27 -9.04 -6.64 -1.08
CA ASN A 27 -7.80 -6.29 -1.77
C ASN A 27 -7.37 -4.83 -1.57
N VAL A 28 -8.04 -4.08 -0.68
CA VAL A 28 -7.73 -2.66 -0.40
C VAL A 28 -7.32 -2.49 1.06
N VAL A 29 -6.31 -1.64 1.25
CA VAL A 29 -5.88 -1.16 2.56
C VAL A 29 -6.13 0.34 2.67
N GLY A 30 -6.78 0.74 3.76
CA GLY A 30 -6.93 2.12 4.15
C GLY A 30 -5.63 2.67 4.72
N VAL A 31 -5.09 3.72 4.11
CA VAL A 31 -3.87 4.39 4.56
C VAL A 31 -4.21 5.81 5.02
N PRO A 32 -3.77 6.22 6.22
CA PRO A 32 -3.91 7.60 6.67
C PRO A 32 -3.23 8.60 5.73
N ASP A 33 -3.88 9.75 5.49
CA ASP A 33 -3.34 10.83 4.67
C ASP A 33 -1.97 11.34 5.18
N GLU A 34 -1.75 11.31 6.50
CA GLU A 34 -0.45 11.63 7.10
C GLU A 34 0.70 10.74 6.58
N VAL A 35 0.42 9.46 6.39
CA VAL A 35 1.38 8.49 5.85
C VAL A 35 1.52 8.70 4.34
N ALA A 36 0.40 8.85 3.62
CA ALA A 36 0.39 9.04 2.18
C ALA A 36 1.17 10.29 1.72
N ARG A 37 1.15 11.37 2.52
CA ARG A 37 1.90 12.60 2.25
C ARG A 37 3.42 12.45 2.39
N ARG A 38 3.89 11.53 3.23
CA ARG A 38 5.32 11.32 3.50
C ARG A 38 5.93 10.25 2.61
N MET A 39 5.14 9.26 2.21
CA MET A 39 5.57 8.17 1.34
C MET A 39 5.57 8.61 -0.12
N SER A 40 6.46 8.03 -0.91
CA SER A 40 6.57 8.33 -2.34
C SER A 40 6.73 7.11 -3.21
N VAL A 41 6.21 7.23 -4.43
CA VAL A 41 6.37 6.29 -5.54
C VAL A 41 7.15 6.99 -6.62
N GLN A 42 8.12 6.27 -7.18
CA GLN A 42 8.94 6.76 -8.27
C GLN A 42 8.25 6.44 -9.60
N GLU A 43 8.02 7.47 -10.42
CA GLU A 43 7.47 7.32 -11.76
C GLU A 43 8.33 8.07 -12.77
N ARG A 44 8.67 7.39 -13.87
CA ARG A 44 9.44 7.97 -14.97
C ARG A 44 8.51 8.70 -15.92
N VAL A 45 8.90 9.91 -16.33
CA VAL A 45 8.15 10.71 -17.30
C VAL A 45 8.29 10.07 -18.68
N THR A 46 7.14 9.78 -19.28
CA THR A 46 6.95 9.24 -20.63
C THR A 46 5.94 10.12 -21.36
N ASP A 47 5.89 10.01 -22.68
CA ASP A 47 4.93 10.77 -23.49
C ASP A 47 3.47 10.56 -23.07
N TYR A 48 3.15 9.37 -22.53
CA TYR A 48 1.81 9.01 -22.10
C TYR A 48 1.40 9.64 -20.77
N ASN A 49 2.33 9.79 -19.82
CA ASN A 49 2.03 10.24 -18.46
C ASN A 49 2.43 11.70 -18.18
N ILE A 50 3.14 12.36 -19.09
CA ILE A 50 3.66 13.72 -18.88
C ILE A 50 2.56 14.73 -18.50
N ALA A 51 1.41 14.69 -19.16
CA ALA A 51 0.30 15.59 -18.86
C ALA A 51 -0.28 15.33 -17.45
N GLN A 52 -0.37 14.07 -17.04
CA GLN A 52 -0.86 13.69 -15.72
C GLN A 52 0.13 14.08 -14.62
N LEU A 53 1.42 13.81 -14.82
CA LEU A 53 2.48 14.15 -13.88
C LEU A 53 2.67 15.66 -13.75
N GLN A 54 2.55 16.41 -14.84
CA GLN A 54 2.56 17.87 -14.81
C GLN A 54 1.37 18.41 -13.99
N GLY A 55 0.18 17.85 -14.18
CA GLY A 55 -0.99 18.20 -13.36
C GLY A 55 -0.82 17.86 -11.88
N MET A 56 -0.17 16.74 -11.55
CA MET A 56 0.16 16.38 -10.16
C MET A 56 1.20 17.32 -9.55
N MET A 57 2.19 17.74 -10.34
CA MET A 57 3.21 18.71 -9.95
C MET A 57 2.61 20.08 -9.69
N ASP A 58 1.72 20.55 -10.57
CA ASP A 58 1.00 21.83 -10.42
C ASP A 58 0.09 21.81 -9.16
N ARG A 59 -0.46 20.64 -8.78
CA ARG A 59 -1.22 20.45 -7.53
C ARG A 59 -0.35 20.27 -6.27
N GLY A 60 0.99 20.21 -6.40
CA GLY A 60 1.88 20.00 -5.25
C GLY A 60 1.84 18.59 -4.65
N LEU A 61 1.46 17.59 -5.45
CA LEU A 61 1.43 16.17 -5.04
C LEU A 61 2.79 15.47 -5.23
N CYS A 62 3.75 16.14 -5.83
CA CYS A 62 5.11 15.64 -6.06
C CYS A 62 6.05 16.11 -4.95
N LEU A 63 6.89 15.20 -4.42
CA LEU A 63 7.84 15.50 -3.35
C LEU A 63 9.21 15.90 -3.90
N THR A 64 9.74 15.12 -4.83
CA THR A 64 11.03 15.39 -5.47
C THR A 64 10.99 15.08 -6.95
N HIS A 65 11.85 15.76 -7.70
CA HIS A 65 12.03 15.57 -9.14
C HIS A 65 13.51 15.32 -9.43
N GLU A 66 13.81 14.38 -10.31
CA GLU A 66 15.17 14.06 -10.76
C GLU A 66 15.27 14.39 -12.25
N ASP A 67 16.12 15.37 -12.56
CA ASP A 67 16.38 15.80 -13.94
C ASP A 67 17.18 14.73 -14.70
N ALA A 68 17.30 14.88 -16.03
CA ALA A 68 18.09 13.99 -16.88
C ALA A 68 19.57 13.86 -16.46
N ASN A 69 20.11 14.84 -15.74
CA ASN A 69 21.47 14.82 -15.18
C ASN A 69 21.55 14.15 -13.79
N SER A 70 20.49 13.45 -13.35
CA SER A 70 20.39 12.83 -12.03
C SER A 70 20.50 13.81 -10.85
N ILE A 71 20.13 15.07 -11.07
CA ILE A 71 20.10 16.09 -10.01
C ILE A 71 18.71 16.04 -9.37
N THR A 72 18.65 15.74 -8.08
CA THR A 72 17.40 15.70 -7.31
C THR A 72 17.02 17.10 -6.81
N HIS A 73 15.88 17.59 -7.26
CA HIS A 73 15.27 18.83 -6.81
C HIS A 73 14.11 18.54 -5.84
N SER A 74 14.22 19.00 -4.59
CA SER A 74 13.13 18.92 -3.62
C SER A 74 12.05 19.95 -3.93
N LEU A 75 10.81 19.47 -4.07
CA LEU A 75 9.60 20.24 -4.30
C LEU A 75 8.88 20.45 -2.96
N ASP A 76 9.55 21.06 -1.99
CA ASP A 76 8.92 21.37 -0.71
C ASP A 76 7.77 22.36 -0.92
N VAL A 77 6.56 21.92 -0.56
CA VAL A 77 5.28 22.64 -0.69
C VAL A 77 5.27 23.99 0.06
N GLY A 78 6.20 24.22 0.98
CA GLY A 78 6.29 25.45 1.79
C GLY A 78 6.91 26.67 1.09
N LYS A 79 7.43 26.56 -0.14
CA LYS A 79 8.02 27.71 -0.86
C LYS A 79 7.14 28.12 -2.04
N ALA A 80 6.14 28.95 -1.74
CA ALA A 80 5.08 29.45 -2.63
C ALA A 80 5.51 30.26 -3.87
N ASN A 81 6.79 30.28 -4.23
CA ASN A 81 7.33 31.04 -5.37
C ASN A 81 8.36 30.22 -6.15
N LYS A 82 7.98 29.06 -6.68
CA LYS A 82 8.80 28.35 -7.67
C LYS A 82 8.21 28.55 -9.07
N LYS A 83 9.08 28.97 -9.99
CA LYS A 83 8.84 28.92 -11.44
C LYS A 83 8.17 27.59 -11.79
N ARG A 84 7.18 27.60 -12.68
CA ARG A 84 6.54 26.39 -13.18
C ARG A 84 7.61 25.48 -13.77
N THR A 85 7.93 24.39 -13.07
CA THR A 85 8.85 23.37 -13.57
C THR A 85 8.12 22.61 -14.66
N ILE A 86 8.62 22.67 -15.88
CA ILE A 86 8.07 21.94 -17.02
C ILE A 86 8.82 20.62 -17.10
N LEU A 87 8.10 19.51 -16.89
CA LEU A 87 8.65 18.17 -17.00
C LEU A 87 9.06 17.86 -18.44
N LYS A 88 10.14 17.12 -18.59
CA LYS A 88 10.62 16.56 -19.86
C LYS A 88 10.64 15.04 -19.79
N VAL A 89 10.50 14.43 -20.97
CA VAL A 89 10.55 12.98 -21.12
C VAL A 89 11.91 12.46 -20.65
N GLY A 90 11.90 11.38 -19.88
CA GLY A 90 13.09 10.75 -19.33
C GLY A 90 13.45 11.17 -17.91
N GLU A 91 12.88 12.27 -17.41
CA GLU A 91 13.01 12.69 -16.01
C GLU A 91 12.22 11.76 -15.09
N THR A 92 12.53 11.79 -13.79
CA THR A 92 11.88 10.92 -12.80
C THR A 92 11.24 11.73 -11.69
N VAL A 93 9.96 11.49 -11.43
CA VAL A 93 9.16 12.19 -10.44
C VAL A 93 8.89 11.24 -9.27
N ASN A 94 9.18 11.69 -8.05
CA ASN A 94 8.72 11.02 -6.84
C ASN A 94 7.42 11.69 -6.40
N ARG A 95 6.28 11.06 -6.70
CA ARG A 95 4.96 11.53 -6.28
C ARG A 95 4.54 10.90 -4.97
N ARG A 96 3.61 11.54 -4.26
CA ARG A 96 2.94 10.96 -3.08
C ARG A 96 2.17 9.70 -3.45
N ILE A 97 1.88 8.89 -2.44
CA ILE A 97 0.96 7.76 -2.57
C ILE A 97 -0.44 8.27 -2.86
N LEU A 98 -1.11 7.65 -3.82
CA LEU A 98 -2.48 7.94 -4.23
C LEU A 98 -3.33 6.67 -4.14
N ASP A 99 -4.64 6.85 -4.27
CA ASP A 99 -5.58 5.75 -4.37
C ASP A 99 -5.23 4.84 -5.56
N GLY A 100 -5.26 3.54 -5.34
CA GLY A 100 -4.94 2.52 -6.36
C GLY A 100 -3.46 2.16 -6.45
N ASP A 101 -2.56 2.78 -5.70
CA ASP A 101 -1.17 2.33 -5.61
C ASP A 101 -1.08 0.97 -4.89
N ALA A 102 -0.22 0.08 -5.38
CA ALA A 102 -0.01 -1.24 -4.78
C ALA A 102 1.02 -1.16 -3.65
N VAL A 103 0.72 -1.77 -2.51
CA VAL A 103 1.57 -1.83 -1.33
C VAL A 103 1.62 -3.24 -0.74
N PHE A 104 2.70 -3.56 -0.05
CA PHE A 104 2.78 -4.79 0.73
C PHE A 104 2.34 -4.53 2.16
N VAL A 105 1.48 -5.39 2.68
CA VAL A 105 1.06 -5.41 4.08
C VAL A 105 1.59 -6.69 4.71
N ASN A 106 2.25 -6.54 5.87
CA ASN A 106 2.79 -7.64 6.66
C ASN A 106 2.45 -7.45 8.14
N ARG A 107 2.12 -8.54 8.84
CA ARG A 107 2.02 -8.55 10.31
C ARG A 107 3.11 -9.46 10.90
N PRO A 108 4.12 -8.89 11.60
CA PRO A 108 5.10 -9.70 12.33
C PRO A 108 4.49 -10.36 13.58
N PRO A 109 4.92 -11.58 13.97
CA PRO A 109 5.89 -12.44 13.29
C PRO A 109 5.30 -13.15 12.05
N SER A 110 6.04 -13.15 10.95
CA SER A 110 5.62 -13.76 9.67
C SER A 110 5.97 -15.25 9.64
N THR A 111 5.03 -16.12 10.01
CA THR A 111 5.25 -17.58 10.05
C THR A 111 4.82 -18.29 8.75
N ASP A 112 3.90 -17.69 7.99
CA ASP A 112 3.38 -18.22 6.73
C ASP A 112 3.62 -17.20 5.61
N LYS A 113 3.79 -17.66 4.36
CA LYS A 113 3.87 -16.80 3.17
C LYS A 113 2.64 -15.88 3.04
N HIS A 114 1.50 -16.33 3.55
CA HIS A 114 0.25 -15.57 3.52
C HIS A 114 0.21 -14.38 4.51
N SER A 115 1.17 -14.30 5.42
CA SER A 115 1.33 -13.12 6.30
C SER A 115 1.78 -11.87 5.52
N VAL A 116 2.23 -12.02 4.28
CA VAL A 116 2.58 -10.93 3.37
C VAL A 116 1.58 -10.90 2.20
N GLN A 117 0.82 -9.82 2.09
CA GLN A 117 -0.17 -9.59 1.04
C GLN A 117 0.12 -8.30 0.28
N ALA A 118 -0.13 -8.27 -1.02
CA ALA A 118 -0.22 -7.03 -1.78
C ALA A 118 -1.68 -6.54 -1.81
N MET A 119 -1.87 -5.27 -1.54
CA MET A 119 -3.16 -4.59 -1.51
C MET A 119 -3.08 -3.24 -2.20
N TYR A 120 -4.21 -2.72 -2.66
CA TYR A 120 -4.33 -1.39 -3.23
C TYR A 120 -4.61 -0.37 -2.13
N VAL A 121 -3.98 0.80 -2.22
CA VAL A 121 -4.16 1.87 -1.25
C VAL A 121 -5.49 2.57 -1.49
N ARG A 122 -6.18 2.89 -0.39
CA ARG A 122 -7.22 3.90 -0.32
C ARG A 122 -6.89 4.88 0.79
N VAL A 123 -6.66 6.14 0.44
CA VAL A 123 -6.31 7.20 1.39
C VAL A 123 -7.57 7.63 2.15
N HIS A 124 -7.44 7.84 3.46
CA HIS A 124 -8.50 8.37 4.30
C HIS A 124 -7.97 9.36 5.34
N THR A 125 -8.89 10.07 5.99
CA THR A 125 -8.59 11.14 6.95
C THR A 125 -8.21 10.65 8.35
N ASP A 126 -8.64 9.44 8.73
CA ASP A 126 -8.35 8.89 10.06
C ASP A 126 -6.87 8.52 10.24
N HIS A 127 -6.47 8.24 11.49
CA HIS A 127 -5.07 7.99 11.87
C HIS A 127 -4.68 6.49 11.98
N THR A 128 -5.62 5.57 11.75
CA THR A 128 -5.38 4.11 11.83
C THR A 128 -5.38 3.46 10.46
N ILE A 129 -4.74 2.30 10.30
CA ILE A 129 -4.77 1.54 9.04
C ILE A 129 -6.08 0.76 8.99
N LYS A 130 -6.85 0.92 7.91
CA LYS A 130 -8.10 0.17 7.77
C LYS A 130 -7.90 -1.08 6.91
N ILE A 131 -8.36 -2.23 7.39
CA ILE A 131 -8.36 -3.47 6.62
C ILE A 131 -9.72 -4.16 6.72
N ASN A 132 -10.06 -4.94 5.69
CA ASN A 132 -11.28 -5.74 5.75
C ASN A 132 -11.13 -6.84 6.82
N PRO A 133 -12.08 -7.04 7.74
CA PRO A 133 -12.01 -8.10 8.76
C PRO A 133 -11.77 -9.52 8.22
N LEU A 134 -12.10 -9.80 6.95
CA LEU A 134 -11.84 -11.10 6.33
C LEU A 134 -10.35 -11.37 6.07
N ILE A 135 -9.51 -10.33 5.91
CA ILE A 135 -8.06 -10.51 5.71
C ILE A 135 -7.29 -10.82 7.00
N CYS A 136 -7.94 -10.69 8.17
CA CYS A 136 -7.34 -11.01 9.46
C CYS A 136 -6.90 -12.47 9.57
N GLY A 137 -7.56 -13.40 8.85
CA GLY A 137 -7.20 -14.82 8.80
C GLY A 137 -5.74 -15.07 8.38
N PRO A 138 -5.35 -14.76 7.13
CA PRO A 138 -3.98 -14.99 6.64
C PRO A 138 -2.92 -14.10 7.31
N LEU A 139 -3.28 -12.89 7.75
CA LEU A 139 -2.36 -12.02 8.51
C LEU A 139 -2.18 -12.49 9.95
N GLY A 140 -3.03 -13.41 10.44
CA GLY A 140 -3.07 -13.79 11.85
C GLY A 140 -3.35 -12.61 12.78
N ALA A 141 -4.09 -11.62 12.28
CA ALA A 141 -4.34 -10.34 12.95
C ALA A 141 -5.68 -10.34 13.69
N ASP A 142 -5.79 -9.51 14.71
CA ASP A 142 -7.04 -9.12 15.35
C ASP A 142 -7.13 -7.59 15.48
N PHE A 143 -8.11 -7.09 16.24
CA PHE A 143 -8.33 -5.64 16.39
C PHE A 143 -8.22 -5.19 17.84
N ASP A 144 -7.30 -5.78 18.61
CA ASP A 144 -7.08 -5.46 20.03
C ASP A 144 -5.98 -4.41 20.28
N GLY A 145 -5.40 -3.85 19.22
CA GLY A 145 -4.20 -2.99 19.28
C GLY A 145 -3.07 -3.47 18.36
N ASP A 146 -3.29 -4.57 17.65
CA ASP A 146 -2.41 -5.07 16.61
C ASP A 146 -1.90 -4.00 15.64
N CYS A 147 -0.63 -4.14 15.26
CA CYS A 147 0.04 -3.27 14.31
C CYS A 147 0.45 -4.05 13.07
N VAL A 148 0.28 -3.44 11.90
CA VAL A 148 0.80 -3.95 10.63
C VAL A 148 1.90 -3.06 10.09
N HIS A 149 2.78 -3.65 9.30
CA HIS A 149 3.83 -2.97 8.55
C HIS A 149 3.39 -2.88 7.09
N ILE A 150 3.45 -1.68 6.53
CA ILE A 150 3.21 -1.44 5.11
C ILE A 150 4.54 -1.08 4.46
N PHE A 151 4.86 -1.72 3.33
CA PHE A 151 6.02 -1.40 2.51
C PHE A 151 5.56 -0.87 1.16
N PHE A 152 6.19 0.23 0.73
CA PHE A 152 5.84 0.94 -0.50
C PHE A 152 6.83 0.59 -1.61
N PRO A 153 6.46 -0.26 -2.59
CA PRO A 153 7.33 -0.61 -3.71
C PRO A 153 7.55 0.60 -4.62
N ARG A 154 8.80 1.02 -4.78
CA ARG A 154 9.15 2.20 -5.61
C ARG A 154 9.34 1.87 -7.08
N SER A 155 9.96 0.74 -7.40
CA SER A 155 10.22 0.36 -8.79
C SER A 155 8.97 -0.20 -9.45
N VAL A 156 8.85 0.03 -10.76
CA VAL A 156 7.76 -0.52 -11.57
C VAL A 156 7.80 -2.06 -11.58
N SER A 157 9.01 -2.65 -11.60
CA SER A 157 9.18 -4.11 -11.52
C SER A 157 8.66 -4.69 -10.20
N ALA A 158 8.98 -4.07 -9.06
CA ALA A 158 8.50 -4.53 -7.76
C ALA A 158 6.99 -4.37 -7.61
N ARG A 159 6.41 -3.31 -8.20
CA ARG A 159 4.95 -3.13 -8.26
C ARG A 159 4.28 -4.23 -9.08
N ALA A 160 4.83 -4.57 -10.25
CA ALA A 160 4.32 -5.65 -11.09
C ALA A 160 4.40 -7.01 -10.37
N GLU A 161 5.52 -7.29 -9.71
CA GLU A 161 5.69 -8.51 -8.91
C GLU A 161 4.68 -8.59 -7.75
N ALA A 162 4.48 -7.47 -7.03
CA ALA A 162 3.50 -7.38 -5.96
C ALA A 162 2.10 -7.76 -6.46
N ILE A 163 1.68 -7.17 -7.58
CA ILE A 163 0.35 -7.37 -8.15
C ILE A 163 0.18 -8.82 -8.65
N GLU A 164 1.16 -9.37 -9.36
CA GLU A 164 1.01 -10.68 -9.98
C GLU A 164 1.17 -11.86 -9.02
N LEU A 165 2.00 -11.71 -7.97
CA LEU A 165 2.34 -12.81 -7.06
C LEU A 165 1.66 -12.69 -5.69
N PHE A 166 1.50 -11.48 -5.17
CA PHE A 166 1.14 -11.26 -3.77
C PHE A 166 -0.28 -10.72 -3.57
N THR A 167 -1.01 -10.39 -4.63
CA THR A 167 -2.41 -9.94 -4.49
C THR A 167 -3.26 -11.00 -3.79
N VAL A 168 -4.22 -10.54 -3.00
CA VAL A 168 -5.19 -11.35 -2.26
C VAL A 168 -5.83 -12.44 -3.13
N GLU A 169 -6.18 -12.10 -4.37
CA GLU A 169 -6.78 -13.01 -5.36
C GLU A 169 -5.86 -14.16 -5.77
N LYS A 170 -4.54 -13.92 -5.81
CA LYS A 170 -3.52 -14.92 -6.14
C LYS A 170 -3.18 -15.82 -4.95
N GLN A 171 -3.56 -15.39 -3.75
CA GLN A 171 -3.27 -16.07 -2.49
C GLN A 171 -4.51 -16.68 -1.80
N LEU A 172 -5.60 -16.92 -2.55
CA LEU A 172 -6.83 -17.49 -1.98
C LEU A 172 -6.63 -18.88 -1.36
N VAL A 173 -5.80 -19.72 -1.97
CA VAL A 173 -5.58 -21.12 -1.55
C VAL A 173 -4.19 -21.28 -0.94
N SER A 174 -4.13 -21.90 0.24
CA SER A 174 -2.86 -22.28 0.85
C SER A 174 -2.24 -23.45 0.12
N SER A 175 -0.95 -23.34 -0.25
CA SER A 175 -0.21 -24.47 -0.82
C SER A 175 0.11 -25.56 0.20
N HIS A 176 0.08 -25.26 1.50
CA HIS A 176 0.40 -26.23 2.53
C HIS A 176 -0.77 -27.19 2.78
N ASN A 177 -1.99 -26.64 2.89
CA ASN A 177 -3.17 -27.40 3.30
C ASN A 177 -4.24 -27.54 2.21
N ALA A 178 -4.05 -26.92 1.03
CA ALA A 178 -5.06 -26.80 -0.03
C ALA A 178 -6.42 -26.23 0.45
N LYS A 179 -6.42 -25.56 1.61
CA LYS A 179 -7.59 -24.89 2.19
C LYS A 179 -7.62 -23.43 1.76
N LEU A 180 -8.82 -22.87 1.74
CA LEU A 180 -9.02 -21.46 1.48
C LEU A 180 -8.57 -20.63 2.69
N ASN A 181 -7.76 -19.60 2.44
CA ASN A 181 -7.20 -18.73 3.47
C ASN A 181 -8.24 -17.77 4.06
N PHE A 182 -9.26 -17.45 3.28
CA PHE A 182 -10.36 -16.56 3.65
C PHE A 182 -11.56 -17.37 4.12
N GLN A 183 -12.07 -17.03 5.30
CA GLN A 183 -13.28 -17.65 5.83
C GLN A 183 -14.16 -16.56 6.41
N LEU A 184 -15.46 -16.68 6.18
CA LEU A 184 -16.43 -15.82 6.85
C LEU A 184 -16.38 -16.12 8.35
N LYS A 185 -16.09 -15.08 9.14
CA LYS A 185 -15.96 -15.17 10.59
C LYS A 185 -16.94 -14.21 11.28
N ASN A 186 -17.09 -14.39 12.59
CA ASN A 186 -17.81 -13.49 13.48
C ASN A 186 -19.26 -13.24 13.02
N ASP A 187 -19.64 -11.97 12.94
CA ASP A 187 -21.01 -11.53 12.65
C ASP A 187 -21.51 -12.00 11.29
N CYS A 188 -20.62 -12.06 10.28
CA CYS A 188 -20.98 -12.54 8.95
C CYS A 188 -21.45 -14.00 8.99
N LEU A 189 -20.76 -14.85 9.77
CA LEU A 189 -21.11 -16.26 9.89
C LEU A 189 -22.40 -16.44 10.70
N LEU A 190 -22.57 -15.67 11.78
CA LEU A 190 -23.79 -15.68 12.59
C LEU A 190 -25.00 -15.21 11.78
N ALA A 191 -24.86 -14.13 11.02
CA ALA A 191 -25.89 -13.59 10.15
C ALA A 191 -26.29 -14.61 9.08
N LEU A 192 -25.34 -15.22 8.40
CA LEU A 192 -25.59 -16.29 7.43
C LEU A 192 -26.36 -17.47 8.03
N LYS A 193 -25.99 -17.90 9.23
CA LYS A 193 -26.71 -18.97 9.93
C LYS A 193 -28.16 -18.57 10.22
N LYS A 194 -28.39 -17.35 10.71
CA LYS A 194 -29.75 -16.83 10.98
C LYS A 194 -30.57 -16.66 9.71
N MET A 195 -29.95 -16.24 8.61
CA MET A 195 -30.62 -16.08 7.30
C MET A 195 -30.94 -17.41 6.64
N SER A 196 -30.07 -18.42 6.80
CA SER A 196 -30.22 -19.74 6.20
C SER A 196 -31.14 -20.67 7.01
N ALA A 197 -31.36 -20.37 8.29
CA ALA A 197 -32.32 -21.10 9.11
C ALA A 197 -33.72 -20.99 8.49
N ARG A 198 -34.30 -22.14 8.09
CA ARG A 198 -35.71 -22.20 7.73
C ARG A 198 -36.52 -21.85 8.98
N LYS A 199 -37.42 -20.89 8.85
CA LYS A 199 -38.41 -20.54 9.88
C LYS A 199 -39.26 -21.75 10.24
#